data_AF-A0A4Q2RQU1-F1
#
_entry.id   AF-A0A4Q2RQU1-F1
#
_cell.length_a   1.000
_cell.length_b   1.000
_cell.length_c   1.000
_cell.angle_alpha   90.00
_cell.angle_beta   90.00
_cell.angle_gamma   90.00
#
_symmetry.space_group_name_H-M   'P 1'
#
loop_
_entity.id
_entity.type
_entity.pdbx_description
1 polymer ?
#
loop_
_entity_poly.entity_id
_entity_poly.type
_entity_poly.pdbx_seq_one_letter_code
_entity_poly.pdbx_strand_id
1 'polypeptide(L)' 'MHVWGILLPESALREEFVAVLAAFVAINTILYVTLSVAKILPKVYVQDWISTRNRRSETRSIDPDAPV' A
#
# COMPACT_ATOMS: atom_id res chain seq x y z
N MET A 1 12.53 -31.48 18.68
CA MET A 1 12.08 -30.07 18.57
C MET A 1 10.88 -29.92 19.50
N HIS A 2 11.03 -29.29 20.66
CA HIS A 2 9.93 -29.13 21.63
C HIS A 2 9.12 -27.89 21.23
N VAL A 3 7.86 -28.09 20.84
CA VAL A 3 6.93 -26.99 20.57
C VAL A 3 6.41 -26.49 21.91
N TRP A 4 6.86 -25.32 22.35
CA TRP A 4 6.33 -24.62 23.51
C TRP A 4 5.08 -23.85 23.09
N GLY A 5 4.02 -24.59 22.76
CA GLY A 5 2.71 -24.01 22.46
C GLY A 5 1.83 -24.06 23.70
N ILE A 6 1.32 -22.92 24.15
CA ILE A 6 0.26 -22.87 25.17
C ILE A 6 -1.08 -22.85 24.42
N LEU A 7 -1.92 -23.84 24.69
CA LEU A 7 -3.28 -23.90 24.16
C LEU A 7 -4.18 -23.20 25.17
N LEU A 8 -4.74 -22.05 24.82
CA LEU A 8 -5.74 -21.42 25.67
C LEU A 8 -7.07 -22.20 25.55
N PRO A 9 -7.79 -22.42 26.66
CA PRO A 9 -9.10 -23.04 26.63
C PRO A 9 -10.09 -22.13 25.89
N GLU A 10 -11.06 -22.71 25.17
CA GLU A 10 -11.98 -21.91 24.36
C GLU A 10 -12.90 -21.00 25.20
N SER A 11 -13.11 -21.34 26.47
CA SER A 11 -13.83 -20.50 27.42
C SER A 11 -13.17 -19.14 27.60
N ALA A 12 -11.84 -19.09 27.70
CA ALA A 12 -11.11 -17.84 27.86
C ALA A 12 -11.26 -16.90 26.65
N LEU A 13 -11.42 -17.46 25.44
CA LEU A 13 -11.62 -16.66 24.22
C LEU A 13 -13.02 -16.05 24.11
N ARG A 14 -14.00 -16.61 24.83
CA ARG A 14 -15.38 -16.11 24.84
C ARG A 14 -15.62 -15.00 25.86
N GLU A 15 -14.64 -14.71 26.70
CA GLU A 15 -14.74 -13.65 27.71
C GLU A 15 -14.72 -12.26 27.07
N GLU A 16 -15.61 -11.38 27.53
CA GLU A 16 -15.77 -10.02 26.99
C GLU A 16 -14.46 -9.21 27.07
N PHE A 17 -13.71 -9.36 28.17
CA PHE A 17 -12.41 -8.70 28.35
C PHE A 17 -11.42 -9.06 27.23
N VAL A 18 -11.38 -10.33 26.82
CA VAL A 18 -10.51 -10.80 25.74
C VAL A 18 -10.99 -10.24 24.40
N ALA A 19 -12.30 -10.13 24.19
CA ALA A 19 -12.85 -9.50 22.98
C ALA A 19 -12.44 -8.03 22.86
N VAL A 20 -12.46 -7.26 23.96
CA VAL A 20 -12.00 -5.86 23.97
C VAL A 20 -10.51 -5.75 23.65
N LEU A 21 -9.67 -6.59 24.25
CA LEU A 21 -8.24 -6.65 23.93
C LEU A 21 -7.98 -7.03 22.47
N ALA A 22 -8.70 -8.04 21.97
CA ALA A 22 -8.58 -8.47 20.59
C ALA A 22 -8.99 -7.37 19.62
N ALA A 23 -10.06 -6.62 19.91
CA ALA A 23 -10.50 -5.48 19.12
C ALA A 23 -9.43 -4.36 19.11
N PHE A 24 -8.84 -4.05 20.27
CA PHE A 24 -7.78 -3.05 20.36
C PHE A 24 -6.56 -3.42 19.50
N VAL A 25 -6.11 -4.68 19.60
CA VAL A 25 -5.00 -5.21 18.80
C VAL A 25 -5.37 -5.20 17.31
N ALA A 26 -6.58 -5.63 16.97
CA ALA A 26 -7.06 -5.68 15.59
C ALA A 26 -7.10 -4.28 14.96
N ILE A 27 -7.65 -3.28 15.66
CA ILE A 27 -7.71 -1.90 15.17
C ILE A 27 -6.30 -1.34 14.95
N ASN A 28 -5.41 -1.47 15.93
CA ASN A 28 -4.04 -0.99 15.79
C ASN A 28 -3.31 -1.67 14.61
N THR A 29 -3.47 -2.99 14.48
CA THR A 29 -2.85 -3.76 13.41
C THR A 29 -3.38 -3.33 12.04
N ILE A 30 -4.70 -3.23 11.88
CA ILE A 30 -5.34 -2.85 10.62
C ILE A 30 -4.91 -1.42 10.24
N LEU A 31 -4.94 -0.48 11.18
CA LEU A 31 -4.51 0.90 10.91
C LEU A 31 -3.03 0.95 10.52
N TYR A 32 -2.17 0.30 11.29
CA TYR A 32 -0.74 0.25 11.01
C TYR A 32 -0.45 -0.35 9.63
N VAL A 33 -1.05 -1.50 9.32
CA VAL A 33 -0.88 -2.18 8.02
C VAL A 33 -1.41 -1.31 6.90
N THR A 34 -2.59 -0.71 7.05
CA THR A 34 -3.18 0.17 6.03
C THR A 34 -2.27 1.34 5.73
N LEU A 35 -1.78 2.03 6.76
CA LEU A 35 -0.86 3.16 6.58
C LEU A 35 0.48 2.73 6.02
N SER A 36 1.01 1.58 6.45
CA SER A 36 2.27 1.04 5.95
C SER A 36 2.17 0.70 4.46
N VAL A 37 1.10 0.03 4.04
CA VAL A 37 0.84 -0.28 2.62
C VAL A 37 0.66 0.99 1.81
N ALA A 38 -0.15 1.95 2.29
CA ALA A 38 -0.32 3.24 1.63
C ALA A 38 1.01 3.98 1.45
N LYS A 39 1.91 3.88 2.44
CA LYS A 39 3.22 4.53 2.43
C LYS A 39 4.27 3.80 1.58
N ILE A 40 4.17 2.48 1.42
CA ILE A 40 5.03 1.68 0.53
C ILE A 40 4.67 1.94 -0.94
N LEU A 41 3.43 2.35 -1.22
CA LEU A 41 3.00 2.64 -2.57
C LEU A 41 3.88 3.77 -3.15
N PRO A 42 4.55 3.56 -4.30
CA PRO A 42 5.30 4.64 -4.94
C PRO A 42 4.36 5.82 -5.17
N LYS A 43 4.88 7.05 -5.14
CA LYS A 43 4.10 8.27 -5.35
C LYS A 43 3.47 8.22 -6.75
N VAL A 44 2.27 7.67 -6.85
CA VAL A 44 1.54 7.52 -8.11
C VAL A 44 1.04 8.92 -8.47
N TYR A 45 1.80 9.60 -9.32
CA TYR A 45 1.33 10.83 -9.94
C TYR A 45 0.21 10.46 -10.91
N VAL A 46 -1.05 10.50 -10.44
CA VAL A 46 -2.25 10.32 -11.28
C VAL A 46 -2.25 11.25 -12.49
N GLN A 47 -1.60 12.41 -12.38
CA GLN A 47 -1.38 13.35 -13.49
C GLN A 47 -0.48 12.77 -14.61
N ASP A 48 0.55 11.98 -14.28
CA ASP A 48 1.41 11.36 -15.29
C ASP A 48 0.70 10.24 -16.06
N TRP A 49 -0.21 9.52 -15.39
CA TRP A 49 -1.03 8.49 -16.03
C TRP A 49 -1.96 9.11 -17.09
N ILE A 50 -2.54 10.28 -16.80
CA ILE A 50 -3.47 10.97 -17.71
C ILE A 50 -2.71 11.74 -18.81
N SER A 51 -1.54 12.31 -18.49
CA SER A 51 -0.76 13.16 -19.41
C SER A 51 0.10 12.39 -20.43
N THR A 52 0.40 11.10 -20.17
CA THR A 52 1.32 10.31 -21.02
C THR A 52 0.79 10.05 -22.44
N ARG A 53 -0.51 10.23 -22.72
CA ARG A 53 -1.05 10.05 -24.09
C ARG A 53 -0.80 11.20 -25.06
N ASN A 54 -0.19 12.30 -24.61
CA ASN A 54 0.07 13.46 -25.49
C ASN A 54 1.50 13.98 -25.39
N ARG A 55 2.50 13.08 -25.43
CA ARG A 55 3.87 13.51 -25.77
C ARG A 55 3.90 13.90 -27.24
N ARG A 56 3.87 15.21 -27.47
CA ARG A 56 4.07 15.90 -28.75
C ARG A 56 5.12 15.21 -29.61
N SER A 57 4.67 14.58 -30.71
CA SER A 57 5.49 14.01 -31.78
C SER A 57 5.95 15.09 -32.76
N GLU A 58 6.48 16.20 -32.26
CA GLU A 58 6.86 17.30 -33.13
C GLU A 58 8.33 17.64 -32.91
N THR A 59 9.15 17.19 -33.86
CA THR A 59 10.55 17.58 -34.00
C THR A 59 10.59 19.08 -34.24
N ARG A 60 10.90 19.84 -33.19
CA ARG A 60 11.20 21.27 -33.34
C ARG A 60 12.65 21.43 -33.79
N SER A 61 12.93 21.00 -35.02
CA SER A 61 14.16 21.40 -35.71
C SER A 61 14.04 22.87 -36.09
N ILE A 62 15.08 23.66 -35.81
CA ILE A 62 15.21 25.08 -36.20
C ILE A 62 16.12 25.19 -37.43
N ASP A 63 16.52 24.07 -38.04
CA ASP A 63 17.37 24.07 -39.22
C ASP A 63 16.52 24.19 -40.51
N PRO A 64 16.57 25.33 -41.23
CA PRO A 64 15.84 25.48 -42.49
C PRO A 64 16.47 24.73 -43.67
N ASP A 65 17.69 24.18 -43.57
CA ASP A 65 18.47 23.72 -44.73
C ASP A 65 19.08 22.32 -44.57
N ALA A 66 18.29 21.30 -44.22
CA ALA A 66 18.72 19.90 -44.38
C ALA A 66 18.67 19.50 -45.88
N PRO A 67 19.80 19.26 -46.56
CA PRO A 67 19.80 18.88 -47.98
C PRO A 67 19.48 17.39 -48.14
N VAL A 68 18.69 17.06 -49.16
CA VAL A 68 18.54 15.69 -49.70
C VAL A 68 19.68 15.33 -50.64
#